data_AF-G8YT17-F1
#
_entry.id   AF-G8YT17-F1
#
_cell.length_a   1.000
_cell.length_b   1.000
_cell.length_c   1.000
_cell.angle_alpha   90.00
_cell.angle_beta   90.00
_cell.angle_gamma   90.00
#
_symmetry.space_group_name_H-M   'P 1'
#
loop_
_entity.id
_entity.type
_entity.pdbx_description
1 polymer ?
#
loop_
_entity_poly.entity_id
_entity_poly.type
_entity_poly.pdbx_seq_one_letter_code
_entity_poly.pdbx_strand_id
1 'polypeptide(L)'
;MNVLRTRLIHGNGRYPIRNRASGYKRNFHFGAQELLTCVTDGLQAVHHMSNVPWWALIPLTTFTLRGIGTLPLAILQRKLLQKQSGLRSVVSATNPVLKYNLAKKVQTAKSKMEALSNSESTAVVPLQAPLTNMKYEELLLLTSKETRRRQKALFKQHKVSLWKNFILPACQIPLWVTMSLTFRNLSGWTSWNSLSNKPLDPTLCEEGLLWFNDLTISDPYHIIPLVLGTISLCNVEWTFKTLEISRLTQKKSLRPTLADSMSNISRMSIVFMMAIAFNAPVALSLFWLSSQLFSLIQNIFLDIVFPINYSPVKRAGYSKSTAHKDAKSIINASE
;
A
#
# COMPACT_ATOMS: atom_id res chain seq x y z
N MET A 1 -3.47 -11.45 -69.22
CA MET A 1 -2.95 -11.76 -70.57
C MET A 1 -1.44 -11.62 -70.51
N ASN A 2 -0.73 -12.71 -70.23
CA ASN A 2 -0.04 -13.58 -71.21
C ASN A 2 1.46 -13.27 -71.14
N VAL A 3 2.42 -14.19 -71.06
CA VAL A 3 2.44 -15.66 -70.95
C VAL A 3 3.93 -16.03 -70.76
N LEU A 4 4.21 -17.00 -69.89
CA LEU A 4 5.31 -18.00 -69.89
C LEU A 4 6.80 -17.58 -70.06
N ARG A 5 7.64 -18.04 -69.13
CA ARG A 5 8.58 -19.15 -69.46
C ARG A 5 9.15 -19.89 -68.24
N THR A 6 8.96 -21.20 -68.33
CA THR A 6 9.43 -22.33 -67.54
C THR A 6 10.97 -22.42 -67.44
N ARG A 7 11.49 -22.86 -66.28
CA ARG A 7 12.70 -23.71 -66.22
C ARG A 7 12.64 -24.69 -65.05
N LEU A 8 12.44 -25.95 -65.39
CA LEU A 8 12.73 -27.14 -64.59
C LEU A 8 14.23 -27.21 -64.29
N ILE A 9 14.60 -27.39 -63.02
CA ILE A 9 15.91 -27.91 -62.65
C ILE A 9 15.67 -29.03 -61.62
N HIS A 10 15.80 -30.26 -62.10
CA HIS A 10 15.99 -31.44 -61.26
C HIS A 10 17.38 -31.34 -60.61
N GLY A 11 17.42 -31.12 -59.29
CA GLY A 11 18.65 -31.11 -58.51
C GLY A 11 18.52 -32.04 -57.32
N ASN A 12 19.05 -33.27 -57.48
CA ASN A 12 19.27 -34.23 -56.40
C ASN A 12 20.26 -33.62 -55.38
N GLY A 13 19.74 -33.03 -54.31
CA GLY A 13 20.52 -32.53 -53.18
C GLY A 13 20.16 -33.29 -51.92
N ARG A 14 21.00 -34.23 -51.52
CA ARG A 14 20.93 -34.89 -50.21
C ARG A 14 21.16 -33.84 -49.12
N TYR A 15 20.11 -33.45 -48.40
CA TYR A 15 20.25 -32.65 -47.18
C TYR A 15 20.63 -33.57 -46.01
N PRO A 16 21.66 -33.25 -45.19
CA PRO A 16 21.91 -34.00 -43.99
C PRO A 16 20.78 -33.71 -42.98
N ILE A 17 20.09 -34.78 -42.55
CA ILE A 17 19.12 -34.75 -41.44
C ILE A 17 19.90 -34.37 -40.18
N ARG A 18 19.92 -33.09 -39.87
CA ARG A 18 20.41 -32.59 -38.58
C ARG A 18 19.38 -33.00 -37.52
N ASN A 19 19.65 -34.12 -36.84
CA ASN A 19 18.96 -34.51 -35.61
C ASN A 19 19.13 -33.39 -34.57
N ARG A 20 18.22 -32.41 -34.56
CA ARG A 20 18.00 -31.58 -33.39
C ARG A 20 17.37 -32.49 -32.36
N ALA A 21 18.18 -32.98 -31.42
CA ALA A 21 17.68 -33.45 -30.15
C ALA A 21 16.76 -32.36 -29.60
N SER A 22 15.46 -32.60 -29.65
CA SER A 22 14.45 -31.80 -28.99
C SER A 22 14.71 -31.95 -27.50
N GLY A 23 15.59 -31.11 -26.96
CA GLY A 23 15.71 -30.94 -25.52
C GLY A 23 14.34 -30.52 -25.02
N TYR A 24 13.65 -31.43 -24.33
CA TYR A 24 12.47 -31.09 -23.55
C TYR A 24 12.90 -30.04 -22.52
N LYS A 25 12.76 -28.76 -22.87
CA LYS A 25 12.79 -27.69 -21.89
C LYS A 25 11.58 -27.94 -21.00
N ARG A 26 11.83 -28.42 -19.77
CA ARG A 26 10.84 -28.43 -18.71
C ARG A 26 10.43 -26.97 -18.46
N ASN A 27 9.35 -26.56 -19.07
CA ASN A 27 8.75 -25.26 -18.80
C ASN A 27 7.99 -25.40 -17.48
N PHE A 28 8.60 -24.98 -16.38
CA PHE A 28 7.88 -24.79 -15.12
C PHE A 28 6.99 -23.55 -15.28
N HIS A 29 5.81 -23.72 -15.86
CA HIS A 29 4.75 -22.74 -15.74
C HIS A 29 4.05 -23.00 -14.42
N PHE A 30 4.49 -22.34 -13.34
CA PHE A 30 3.73 -22.32 -12.10
C PHE A 30 2.46 -21.51 -12.37
N GLY A 31 1.39 -22.19 -12.76
CA GLY A 31 0.11 -21.55 -13.09
C GLY A 31 -0.55 -21.03 -11.82
N ALA A 32 -1.20 -19.86 -11.91
CA ALA A 32 -2.03 -19.35 -10.81
C ALA A 32 -3.10 -20.37 -10.39
N GLN A 33 -3.59 -21.16 -11.34
CA GLN A 33 -4.56 -22.23 -11.10
C GLN A 33 -3.97 -23.41 -10.32
N GLU A 34 -2.74 -23.84 -10.64
CA GLU A 34 -2.07 -24.95 -9.93
C GLU A 34 -1.74 -24.57 -8.49
N LEU A 35 -1.33 -23.32 -8.28
CA LEU A 35 -1.14 -22.78 -6.94
C LEU A 35 -2.46 -22.75 -6.16
N LEU A 36 -3.56 -22.38 -6.82
CA LEU A 36 -4.87 -22.32 -6.20
C LEU A 36 -5.39 -23.71 -5.81
N THR A 37 -5.24 -24.72 -6.68
CA THR A 37 -5.61 -26.11 -6.35
C THR A 37 -4.74 -26.64 -5.22
N CYS A 38 -3.42 -26.43 -5.27
CA CYS A 38 -2.50 -26.85 -4.21
C CYS A 38 -2.86 -26.26 -2.84
N VAL A 39 -3.19 -24.97 -2.78
CA VAL A 39 -3.61 -24.31 -1.52
C VAL A 39 -4.95 -24.86 -1.04
N THR A 40 -5.88 -25.13 -1.96
CA THR A 40 -7.22 -25.67 -1.64
C THR A 40 -7.11 -27.09 -1.07
N ASP A 41 -6.41 -27.98 -1.78
CA ASP A 41 -6.17 -29.36 -1.36
C ASP A 41 -5.43 -29.41 -0.02
N GLY A 42 -4.44 -28.52 0.16
CA GLY A 42 -3.71 -28.39 1.42
C GLY A 42 -4.60 -27.98 2.59
N LEU A 43 -5.54 -27.04 2.41
CA LEU A 43 -6.49 -26.66 3.44
C LEU A 43 -7.47 -27.78 3.78
N GLN A 44 -7.98 -28.50 2.78
CA GLN A 44 -8.85 -29.67 3.00
C GLN A 44 -8.11 -30.77 3.75
N ALA A 45 -6.85 -31.04 3.38
CA ALA A 45 -6.02 -31.99 4.11
C ALA A 45 -5.83 -31.59 5.58
N VAL A 46 -5.56 -30.31 5.87
CA VAL A 46 -5.47 -29.81 7.24
C VAL A 46 -6.79 -29.97 7.99
N HIS A 47 -7.92 -29.66 7.36
CA HIS A 47 -9.25 -29.85 7.95
C HIS A 47 -9.48 -31.33 8.33
N HIS A 48 -9.30 -32.26 7.39
CA HIS A 48 -9.50 -33.70 7.62
C HIS A 48 -8.51 -34.28 8.64
N MET A 49 -7.28 -33.79 8.70
CA MET A 49 -6.28 -34.27 9.68
C MET A 49 -6.51 -33.72 11.08
N SER A 50 -6.96 -32.47 11.19
CA SER A 50 -7.12 -31.79 12.49
C SER A 50 -8.52 -31.95 13.09
N ASN A 51 -9.52 -32.33 12.28
CA ASN A 51 -10.94 -32.35 12.64
C ASN A 51 -11.43 -31.00 13.21
N VAL A 52 -10.76 -29.90 12.86
CA VAL A 52 -11.17 -28.55 13.25
C VAL A 52 -12.25 -28.07 12.29
N PRO A 53 -13.42 -27.64 12.79
CA PRO A 53 -14.52 -27.23 11.92
C PRO A 53 -14.15 -26.00 11.10
N TRP A 54 -14.72 -25.87 9.91
CA TRP A 54 -14.38 -24.81 8.95
C TRP A 54 -14.50 -23.39 9.52
N TRP A 55 -15.51 -23.13 10.34
CA TRP A 55 -15.70 -21.83 10.99
C TRP A 55 -14.52 -21.41 11.90
N ALA A 56 -13.79 -22.38 12.46
CA ALA A 56 -12.60 -22.12 13.28
C ALA A 56 -11.31 -22.15 12.44
N LEU A 57 -11.24 -23.06 11.46
CA LEU A 57 -10.08 -23.23 10.60
C LEU A 57 -9.83 -21.99 9.74
N ILE A 58 -10.87 -21.35 9.23
CA ILE A 58 -10.76 -20.14 8.37
C ILE A 58 -10.07 -18.98 9.12
N PRO A 59 -10.52 -18.54 10.31
CA PRO A 59 -9.79 -17.56 11.11
C PRO A 59 -8.38 -18.04 11.49
N LEU A 60 -8.22 -19.29 11.92
CA LEU A 60 -6.93 -19.82 12.39
C LEU A 60 -5.86 -19.79 11.30
N THR A 61 -6.20 -20.26 10.10
CA THR A 61 -5.31 -20.24 8.93
C THR A 61 -4.97 -18.80 8.53
N THR A 62 -5.94 -17.89 8.60
CA THR A 62 -5.72 -16.47 8.34
C THR A 62 -4.71 -15.85 9.30
N PHE A 63 -4.90 -16.06 10.61
CA PHE A 63 -3.99 -15.55 11.65
C PHE A 63 -2.60 -16.17 11.54
N THR A 64 -2.51 -17.46 11.20
CA THR A 64 -1.23 -18.17 11.02
C THR A 64 -0.45 -17.63 9.82
N LEU A 65 -1.09 -17.54 8.65
CA LEU A 65 -0.47 -17.01 7.43
C LEU A 65 -0.05 -15.55 7.59
N ARG A 66 -0.88 -14.75 8.27
CA ARG A 66 -0.58 -13.34 8.52
C ARG A 66 0.53 -13.16 9.55
N GLY A 67 0.50 -13.94 10.63
CA GLY A 67 1.47 -13.90 11.72
C GLY A 67 2.86 -14.38 11.32
N ILE A 68 2.95 -15.46 10.53
CA ILE A 68 4.25 -16.00 10.08
C ILE A 68 4.73 -15.26 8.83
N GLY A 69 3.86 -15.02 7.85
CA GLY A 69 4.24 -14.46 6.56
C GLY A 69 4.37 -12.94 6.57
N THR A 70 3.30 -12.23 6.94
CA THR A 70 3.21 -10.77 6.71
C THR A 70 3.63 -9.92 7.91
N LEU A 71 3.46 -10.40 9.14
CA LEU A 71 3.75 -9.62 10.35
C LEU A 71 5.24 -9.25 10.48
N PRO A 72 6.22 -10.15 10.21
CA PRO A 72 7.64 -9.76 10.24
C PRO A 72 7.94 -8.67 9.21
N LEU A 73 7.36 -8.77 8.01
CA LEU A 73 7.47 -7.75 6.97
C LEU A 73 6.84 -6.42 7.40
N ALA A 74 5.70 -6.47 8.09
CA ALA A 74 5.04 -5.29 8.64
C ALA A 74 5.91 -4.61 9.71
N ILE A 75 6.57 -5.37 10.59
CA ILE A 75 7.51 -4.83 11.58
C ILE A 75 8.70 -4.15 10.89
N LEU A 76 9.28 -4.76 9.85
CA LEU A 76 10.37 -4.17 9.08
C LEU A 76 9.96 -2.88 8.36
N GLN A 77 8.78 -2.89 7.73
CA GLN A 77 8.21 -1.70 7.09
C GLN A 77 7.94 -0.61 8.13
N ARG A 78 7.46 -0.98 9.33
CA ARG A 78 7.21 -0.04 10.42
C ARG A 78 8.48 0.63 10.92
N LYS A 79 9.55 -0.13 11.15
CA LYS A 79 10.88 0.41 11.52
C LYS A 79 11.44 1.32 10.42
N LEU A 80 11.21 0.97 9.15
CA LEU A 80 11.59 1.82 8.03
C LEU A 80 10.82 3.16 8.04
N LEU A 81 9.51 3.13 8.31
CA LEU A 81 8.68 4.33 8.42
C LEU A 81 9.09 5.22 9.59
N GLN A 82 9.44 4.64 10.75
CA GLN A 82 10.02 5.39 11.88
C GLN A 82 11.28 6.17 11.47
N LYS A 83 12.23 5.49 10.81
CA LYS A 83 13.45 6.12 10.32
C LYS A 83 13.17 7.20 9.28
N GLN A 84 12.23 6.96 8.37
CA GLN A 84 11.80 7.96 7.39
C GLN A 84 11.18 9.19 8.06
N SER A 85 10.38 9.00 9.10
CA SER A 85 9.71 10.09 9.80
C SER A 85 10.70 10.96 10.56
N GLY A 86 11.67 10.34 11.26
CA GLY A 86 12.77 11.06 11.90
C GLY A 86 13.61 11.88 10.93
N LEU A 87 13.87 11.39 9.72
CA LEU A 87 14.60 12.18 8.71
C LEU A 87 13.74 13.28 8.08
N ARG A 88 12.43 13.06 7.94
CA ARG A 88 11.49 14.08 7.45
C ARG A 88 11.37 15.25 8.43
N SER A 89 11.55 15.04 9.73
CA SER A 89 11.52 16.12 10.72
C SER A 89 12.65 17.12 10.52
N VAL A 90 13.86 16.62 10.29
CA VAL A 90 15.05 17.43 10.00
C VAL A 90 14.82 18.26 8.73
N VAL A 91 14.32 17.64 7.67
CA VAL A 91 14.00 18.37 6.42
C VAL A 91 12.92 19.43 6.67
N SER A 92 11.86 19.09 7.40
CA SER A 92 10.77 20.01 7.70
C SER A 92 11.26 21.26 8.46
N ALA A 93 12.16 21.09 9.43
CA ALA A 93 12.75 22.18 10.18
C ALA A 93 13.56 23.15 9.32
N THR A 94 14.16 22.69 8.22
CA THR A 94 14.92 23.54 7.28
C THR A 94 14.05 24.32 6.29
N ASN A 95 12.76 23.99 6.16
CA ASN A 95 11.89 24.61 5.15
C ASN A 95 11.72 26.13 5.30
N PRO A 96 11.51 26.71 6.51
CA PRO A 96 11.37 28.16 6.66
C PRO A 96 12.65 28.91 6.25
N VAL A 97 13.80 28.40 6.65
CA VAL A 97 15.12 28.96 6.30
C VAL A 97 15.35 28.91 4.80
N LEU A 98 14.97 27.81 4.15
CA LEU A 98 15.06 27.68 2.70
C LEU A 98 14.17 28.70 1.97
N LYS A 99 12.93 28.86 2.42
CA LYS A 99 12.00 29.87 1.88
C LYS A 99 12.56 31.29 2.02
N TYR A 100 13.06 31.62 3.22
CA TYR A 100 13.66 32.92 3.49
C TYR A 100 14.87 33.20 2.59
N ASN A 101 15.81 32.25 2.48
CA ASN A 101 17.00 32.40 1.65
C ASN A 101 16.69 32.52 0.16
N LEU A 102 15.69 31.78 -0.34
CA LEU A 102 15.24 31.89 -1.73
C LEU A 102 14.56 33.25 -1.99
N ALA A 103 13.69 33.69 -1.08
CA ALA A 103 13.03 34.99 -1.19
C ALA A 103 14.06 36.14 -1.18
N LYS A 104 15.06 36.09 -0.28
CA LYS A 104 16.16 37.06 -0.23
C LYS A 104 16.94 37.10 -1.55
N LYS A 105 17.28 35.94 -2.12
CA LYS A 105 17.99 35.85 -3.42
C LYS A 105 17.19 36.48 -4.57
N VAL A 106 15.88 36.21 -4.62
CA VAL A 106 14.98 36.81 -5.62
C VAL A 106 14.92 38.32 -5.45
N GLN A 107 14.81 38.83 -4.22
CA GLN A 107 14.78 40.26 -3.95
C GLN A 107 16.09 40.95 -4.36
N THR A 108 17.24 40.37 -4.01
CA THR A 108 18.55 40.93 -4.42
C THR A 108 18.77 40.91 -5.93
N ALA A 109 18.21 39.92 -6.63
CA ALA A 109 18.28 39.86 -8.09
C ALA A 109 17.42 40.95 -8.74
N LYS A 110 16.23 41.23 -8.17
CA LYS A 110 15.36 42.33 -8.62
C LYS A 110 16.02 43.68 -8.42
N SER A 111 16.51 43.99 -7.22
CA SER A 111 17.15 45.27 -6.92
C SER A 111 18.40 45.51 -7.78
N LYS A 112 19.17 44.44 -8.07
CA LYS A 112 20.33 44.53 -8.96
C LYS A 112 19.91 44.82 -10.41
N MET A 113 18.85 44.18 -10.91
CA MET A 113 18.31 44.50 -12.25
C MET A 113 17.81 45.93 -12.35
N GLU A 114 17.09 46.43 -11.34
CA GLU A 114 16.59 47.81 -11.30
C GLU A 114 17.75 48.82 -11.33
N ALA A 115 18.82 48.56 -10.56
CA ALA A 115 20.02 49.39 -10.58
C ALA A 115 20.74 49.37 -11.95
N LEU A 116 20.84 48.19 -12.59
CA LEU A 116 21.42 48.05 -13.93
C LEU A 116 20.57 48.70 -15.03
N SER A 117 19.23 48.71 -14.89
CA SER A 117 18.33 49.38 -15.82
C SER A 117 18.42 50.91 -15.76
N ASN A 118 18.79 51.46 -14.59
CA ASN A 118 18.94 52.91 -14.40
C ASN A 118 20.32 53.44 -14.85
N SER A 119 21.28 52.55 -15.15
CA SER A 119 22.55 52.92 -15.80
C SER A 119 22.44 52.65 -17.30
N GLU A 120 22.32 53.72 -18.10
CA GLU A 120 22.25 53.68 -19.57
C GLU A 120 23.50 53.03 -20.21
N SER A 121 23.54 51.70 -20.27
CA SER A 121 24.54 50.98 -21.05
C SER A 121 23.92 49.74 -21.66
N THR A 122 23.74 49.81 -22.97
CA THR A 122 23.28 48.75 -23.88
C THR A 122 24.26 47.58 -23.87
N ALA A 123 24.25 46.75 -22.82
CA ALA A 123 25.07 45.56 -22.72
C ALA A 123 24.21 44.38 -22.26
N VAL A 124 23.88 43.53 -23.24
CA VAL A 124 23.51 42.11 -23.19
C VAL A 124 23.12 41.60 -21.80
N VAL A 125 21.83 41.38 -21.55
CA VAL A 125 21.30 40.75 -20.33
C VAL A 125 21.83 39.32 -20.19
N PRO A 126 22.77 38.99 -19.27
CA PRO A 126 23.27 37.63 -19.16
C PRO A 126 22.67 36.92 -17.92
N LEU A 127 22.11 35.73 -18.15
CA LEU A 127 21.96 34.60 -17.22
C LEU A 127 21.05 34.70 -15.96
N GLN A 128 20.51 35.86 -15.58
CA GLN A 128 19.68 35.99 -14.34
C GLN A 128 18.20 36.35 -14.56
N ALA A 129 17.76 36.50 -15.80
CA ALA A 129 16.37 36.77 -16.19
C ALA A 129 15.28 35.83 -15.61
N PRO A 130 15.52 34.53 -15.32
CA PRO A 130 14.45 33.68 -14.81
C PRO A 130 14.07 33.98 -13.35
N LEU A 131 14.98 34.57 -12.55
CA LEU A 131 14.74 34.80 -11.12
C LEU A 131 13.96 36.08 -10.85
N THR A 132 14.00 37.06 -11.75
CA THR A 132 13.39 38.39 -11.56
C THR A 132 11.90 38.39 -11.89
N ASN A 133 11.47 37.59 -12.87
CA ASN A 133 10.05 37.42 -13.23
C ASN A 133 9.34 36.32 -12.43
N MET A 134 10.01 35.71 -11.45
CA MET A 134 9.47 34.57 -10.71
C MET A 134 8.23 34.93 -9.88
N LYS A 135 7.09 34.32 -10.22
CA LYS A 135 5.84 34.48 -9.44
C LYS A 135 5.95 33.77 -8.08
N TYR A 136 5.11 34.17 -7.12
CA TYR A 136 5.07 33.55 -5.78
C TYR A 136 4.85 32.03 -5.83
N GLU A 137 3.97 31.56 -6.73
CA GLU A 137 3.71 30.13 -6.96
C GLU A 137 4.95 29.38 -7.44
N GLU A 138 5.74 30.00 -8.33
CA GLU A 138 6.98 29.41 -8.84
C GLU A 138 8.05 29.34 -7.75
N LEU A 139 8.13 30.34 -6.87
CA LEU A 139 9.00 30.32 -5.69
C LEU A 139 8.61 29.21 -4.72
N LEU A 140 7.31 29.01 -4.47
CA LEU A 140 6.81 27.89 -3.65
C LEU A 140 7.13 26.54 -4.29
N LEU A 141 6.99 26.44 -5.61
CA LEU A 141 7.29 25.24 -6.37
C LEU A 141 8.79 24.92 -6.33
N LEU A 142 9.67 25.91 -6.52
CA LEU A 142 11.12 25.74 -6.40
C LEU A 142 11.53 25.34 -5.00
N THR A 143 10.98 26.00 -3.97
CA THR A 143 11.19 25.61 -2.57
C THR A 143 10.81 24.15 -2.36
N SER A 144 9.65 23.72 -2.88
CA SER A 144 9.18 22.34 -2.77
C SER A 144 10.08 21.35 -3.51
N LYS A 145 10.58 21.71 -4.71
CA LYS A 145 11.54 20.91 -5.48
C LYS A 145 12.86 20.75 -4.73
N GLU A 146 13.40 21.85 -4.19
CA GLU A 146 14.66 21.84 -3.44
C GLU A 146 14.52 21.07 -2.11
N THR A 147 13.39 21.22 -1.42
CA THR A 147 13.04 20.41 -0.23
C THR A 147 13.06 18.92 -0.56
N ARG A 148 12.40 18.52 -1.66
CA ARG A 148 12.39 17.13 -2.13
C ARG A 148 13.80 16.64 -2.50
N ARG A 149 14.63 17.49 -3.11
CA ARG A 149 16.01 17.17 -3.47
C ARG A 149 16.86 16.88 -2.22
N ARG A 150 16.78 17.76 -1.21
CA ARG A 150 17.44 17.57 0.09
C ARG A 150 16.95 16.33 0.82
N GLN A 151 15.63 16.09 0.81
CA GLN A 151 15.06 14.86 1.38
C GLN A 151 15.64 13.61 0.71
N LYS A 152 15.72 13.57 -0.62
CA LYS A 152 16.32 12.44 -1.36
C LYS A 152 17.80 12.27 -1.03
N ALA A 153 18.57 13.36 -0.94
CA ALA A 153 19.99 13.30 -0.59
C ALA A 153 20.20 12.76 0.83
N LEU A 154 19.42 13.26 1.81
CA LEU A 154 19.48 12.81 3.20
C LEU A 154 19.09 11.33 3.34
N PHE A 155 18.07 10.90 2.60
CA PHE A 155 17.62 9.49 2.58
C PHE A 155 18.69 8.59 1.97
N LYS A 156 19.37 9.04 0.91
CA LYS A 156 20.49 8.31 0.30
C LYS A 156 21.66 8.16 1.28
N GLN A 157 22.03 9.23 1.98
CA GLN A 157 23.09 9.21 3.01
C GLN A 157 22.78 8.22 4.13
N HIS A 158 21.53 8.18 4.60
CA HIS A 158 21.09 7.28 5.67
C HIS A 158 20.68 5.88 5.20
N LYS A 159 20.90 5.54 3.91
CA LYS A 159 20.53 4.26 3.28
C LYS A 159 19.04 3.89 3.45
N VAL A 160 18.16 4.90 3.40
CA VAL A 160 16.70 4.74 3.53
C VAL A 160 16.07 4.86 2.14
N SER A 161 15.60 3.76 1.59
CA SER A 161 14.92 3.76 0.28
C SER A 161 13.40 3.76 0.43
N LEU A 162 12.72 4.56 -0.40
CA LEU A 162 11.26 4.68 -0.39
C LEU A 162 10.56 3.44 -0.98
N TRP A 163 11.21 2.76 -1.94
CA TRP A 163 10.62 1.61 -2.63
C TRP A 163 10.35 0.43 -1.69
N LYS A 164 11.12 0.31 -0.60
CA LYS A 164 10.93 -0.74 0.41
C LYS A 164 9.58 -0.63 1.13
N ASN A 165 8.92 0.54 1.09
CA ASN A 165 7.55 0.69 1.61
C ASN A 165 6.52 -0.13 0.81
N PHE A 166 6.83 -0.52 -0.43
CA PHE A 166 5.91 -1.29 -1.28
C PHE A 166 6.06 -2.81 -1.14
N ILE A 167 7.05 -3.29 -0.38
CA ILE A 167 7.28 -4.74 -0.19
C ILE A 167 6.08 -5.39 0.51
N LEU A 168 5.58 -4.79 1.60
CA LEU A 168 4.44 -5.37 2.31
C LEU A 168 3.19 -5.48 1.42
N PRO A 169 2.70 -4.42 0.74
CA PRO A 169 1.60 -4.55 -0.20
C PRO A 169 1.85 -5.56 -1.32
N ALA A 170 3.07 -5.62 -1.86
CA ALA A 170 3.43 -6.55 -2.93
C ALA A 170 3.35 -8.02 -2.50
N CYS A 171 3.57 -8.34 -1.22
CA CYS A 171 3.40 -9.68 -0.69
C CYS A 171 1.97 -9.93 -0.18
N GLN A 172 1.36 -8.93 0.45
CA GLN A 172 0.07 -9.05 1.12
C GLN A 172 -1.10 -9.14 0.13
N ILE A 173 -1.08 -8.36 -0.95
CA ILE A 173 -2.17 -8.36 -1.95
C ILE A 173 -2.28 -9.72 -2.65
N PRO A 174 -1.21 -10.32 -3.21
CA PRO A 174 -1.30 -11.65 -3.82
C PRO A 174 -1.78 -12.71 -2.82
N LEU A 175 -1.24 -12.73 -1.61
CA LEU A 175 -1.68 -13.67 -0.57
C LEU A 175 -3.18 -13.52 -0.26
N TRP A 176 -3.67 -12.29 -0.14
CA TRP A 176 -5.08 -12.02 0.10
C TRP A 176 -5.96 -12.44 -1.07
N VAL A 177 -5.53 -12.19 -2.31
CA VAL A 177 -6.26 -12.60 -3.53
C VAL A 177 -6.30 -14.12 -3.63
N THR A 178 -5.18 -14.80 -3.45
CA THR A 178 -5.11 -16.27 -3.48
C THR A 178 -6.07 -16.87 -2.47
N MET A 179 -6.01 -16.47 -1.20
CA MET A 179 -6.91 -17.01 -0.18
C MET A 179 -8.38 -16.66 -0.44
N SER A 180 -8.68 -15.46 -0.98
CA SER A 180 -10.05 -15.10 -1.38
C SER A 180 -10.57 -16.02 -2.48
N LEU A 181 -9.75 -16.33 -3.48
CA LEU A 181 -10.10 -17.28 -4.54
C LEU A 181 -10.22 -18.71 -4.00
N THR A 182 -9.38 -19.11 -3.05
CA THR A 182 -9.44 -20.42 -2.42
C THR A 182 -10.79 -20.62 -1.71
N PHE A 183 -11.18 -19.70 -0.83
CA PHE A 183 -12.46 -19.81 -0.12
C PHE A 183 -13.66 -19.65 -1.06
N ARG A 184 -13.55 -18.78 -2.08
CA ARG A 184 -14.55 -18.69 -3.14
C ARG A 184 -14.74 -20.03 -3.86
N ASN A 185 -13.66 -20.69 -4.26
CA ASN A 185 -13.72 -21.98 -4.94
C ASN A 185 -14.24 -23.09 -4.02
N LEU A 186 -13.79 -23.12 -2.75
CA LEU A 186 -14.28 -24.07 -1.74
C LEU A 186 -15.80 -23.98 -1.57
N SER A 187 -16.33 -22.76 -1.49
CA SER A 187 -17.78 -22.51 -1.43
C SER A 187 -18.53 -22.72 -2.75
N GLY A 188 -17.84 -22.99 -3.86
CA GLY A 188 -18.45 -23.17 -5.17
C GLY A 188 -19.01 -21.88 -5.80
N TRP A 189 -18.70 -20.70 -5.25
CA TRP A 189 -19.30 -19.42 -5.67
C TRP A 189 -18.72 -18.93 -7.00
N THR A 190 -19.27 -19.43 -8.10
CA THR A 190 -18.82 -19.09 -9.46
C THR A 190 -19.69 -18.00 -10.09
N SER A 191 -21.00 -18.07 -9.84
CA SER A 191 -22.01 -17.17 -10.38
C SER A 191 -22.90 -16.62 -9.27
N TRP A 192 -23.51 -15.46 -9.53
CA TRP A 192 -24.53 -14.87 -8.66
C TRP A 192 -25.81 -15.72 -8.58
N ASN A 193 -25.95 -16.71 -9.46
CA ASN A 193 -27.04 -17.70 -9.44
C ASN A 193 -26.68 -18.88 -8.53
N SER A 194 -27.30 -18.93 -7.35
CA SER A 194 -27.01 -19.92 -6.29
C SER A 194 -27.18 -21.38 -6.74
N LEU A 195 -28.04 -21.67 -7.72
CA LEU A 195 -28.30 -23.05 -8.18
C LEU A 195 -27.10 -23.71 -8.90
N SER A 196 -26.13 -22.94 -9.39
CA SER A 196 -24.94 -23.47 -10.06
C SER A 196 -23.75 -23.67 -9.14
N ASN A 197 -23.85 -23.25 -7.87
CA ASN A 197 -22.74 -23.27 -6.94
C ASN A 197 -22.66 -24.65 -6.28
N LYS A 198 -21.57 -25.37 -6.53
CA LYS A 198 -21.28 -26.67 -5.91
C LYS A 198 -20.02 -26.52 -5.05
N PRO A 199 -20.11 -26.69 -3.73
CA PRO A 199 -18.94 -26.65 -2.88
C PRO A 199 -17.99 -27.80 -3.21
N LEU A 200 -16.69 -27.55 -3.09
CA LEU A 200 -15.66 -28.58 -3.31
C LEU A 200 -15.61 -29.57 -2.14
N ASP A 201 -16.00 -29.13 -0.95
CA ASP A 201 -16.09 -29.95 0.24
C ASP A 201 -17.51 -29.87 0.81
N PRO A 202 -18.25 -31.00 0.89
CA PRO A 202 -19.61 -31.01 1.41
C PRO A 202 -19.69 -30.67 2.91
N THR A 203 -18.61 -30.83 3.68
CA THR A 203 -18.59 -30.52 5.11
C THR A 203 -18.83 -29.03 5.38
N LEU A 204 -18.52 -28.13 4.44
CA LEU A 204 -18.84 -26.70 4.56
C LEU A 204 -20.34 -26.42 4.68
N CYS A 205 -21.20 -27.30 4.18
CA CYS A 205 -22.65 -27.13 4.25
C CYS A 205 -23.21 -27.51 5.63
N GLU A 206 -22.52 -28.36 6.37
CA GLU A 206 -22.99 -28.92 7.64
C GLU A 206 -22.32 -28.24 8.85
N GLU A 207 -21.13 -27.67 8.66
CA GLU A 207 -20.30 -27.14 9.73
C GLU A 207 -20.48 -25.64 10.01
N GLY A 208 -21.60 -25.29 10.63
CA GLY A 208 -21.88 -23.93 11.07
C GLY A 208 -21.58 -23.61 12.54
N LEU A 209 -21.70 -22.33 12.90
CA LEU A 209 -21.65 -21.87 14.28
C LEU A 209 -22.70 -20.78 14.53
N LEU A 210 -23.38 -20.86 15.68
CA LEU A 210 -24.39 -19.89 16.14
C LEU A 210 -25.59 -19.75 15.18
N TRP A 211 -25.60 -18.72 14.33
CA TRP A 211 -26.73 -18.35 13.47
C TRP A 211 -26.53 -18.72 12.00
N PHE A 212 -25.34 -19.17 11.62
CA PHE A 212 -25.05 -19.68 10.28
C PHE A 212 -24.75 -21.17 10.39
N ASN A 213 -25.53 -22.00 9.67
CA ASN A 213 -25.37 -23.45 9.65
C ASN A 213 -24.58 -23.93 8.43
N ASP A 214 -24.70 -23.21 7.31
CA ASP A 214 -24.06 -23.50 6.04
C ASP A 214 -23.11 -22.35 5.67
N LEU A 215 -21.84 -22.68 5.41
CA LEU A 215 -20.81 -21.68 5.09
C LEU A 215 -20.77 -21.29 3.60
N THR A 216 -21.51 -22.02 2.76
CA THR A 216 -21.52 -21.86 1.30
C THR A 216 -22.56 -20.84 0.83
N ILE A 217 -23.59 -20.59 1.67
CA ILE A 217 -24.61 -19.58 1.42
C ILE A 217 -24.18 -18.21 1.96
N SER A 218 -24.88 -17.16 1.54
CA SER A 218 -24.75 -15.83 2.15
C SER A 218 -25.30 -15.82 3.57
N ASP A 219 -24.74 -14.97 4.45
CA ASP A 219 -25.18 -14.85 5.85
C ASP A 219 -26.68 -14.50 5.91
N PRO A 220 -27.56 -15.37 6.46
CA PRO A 220 -29.00 -15.14 6.49
C PRO A 220 -29.40 -13.85 7.22
N TYR A 221 -28.62 -13.43 8.22
CA TYR A 221 -28.88 -12.23 9.02
C TYR A 221 -27.98 -11.05 8.63
N HIS A 222 -27.06 -11.25 7.69
CA HIS A 222 -26.09 -10.25 7.24
C HIS A 222 -25.28 -9.55 8.36
N ILE A 223 -25.09 -10.24 9.49
CA ILE A 223 -24.32 -9.76 10.63
C ILE A 223 -22.83 -9.72 10.26
N ILE A 224 -22.32 -10.76 9.60
CA ILE A 224 -20.90 -10.87 9.24
C ILE A 224 -20.49 -9.75 8.26
N PRO A 225 -21.20 -9.50 7.14
CA PRO A 225 -20.92 -8.35 6.29
C PRO A 225 -20.89 -7.04 7.09
N LEU A 226 -21.92 -6.75 7.89
CA LEU A 226 -22.01 -5.50 8.67
C LEU A 226 -20.80 -5.32 9.61
N VAL A 227 -20.43 -6.36 10.34
CA VAL A 227 -19.25 -6.38 11.21
C VAL A 227 -17.95 -6.23 10.41
N LEU A 228 -17.85 -6.88 9.25
CA LEU A 228 -16.69 -6.77 8.36
C LEU A 228 -16.43 -5.32 7.94
N GLY A 229 -17.44 -4.57 7.51
CA GLY A 229 -17.20 -3.18 7.08
C GLY A 229 -17.04 -2.20 8.21
N THR A 230 -17.67 -2.42 9.37
CA THR A 230 -17.39 -1.59 10.56
C THR A 230 -15.93 -1.74 10.98
N ILE A 231 -15.41 -2.97 11.07
CA ILE A 231 -14.00 -3.23 11.36
C ILE A 231 -13.09 -2.68 10.25
N SER A 232 -13.46 -2.86 8.99
CA SER A 232 -12.68 -2.33 7.86
C SER A 232 -12.59 -0.81 7.88
N LEU A 233 -13.70 -0.12 8.18
CA LEU A 233 -13.74 1.33 8.36
C LEU A 233 -12.84 1.75 9.52
N CYS A 234 -12.95 1.10 10.68
CA CYS A 234 -12.06 1.36 11.81
C CYS A 234 -10.59 1.18 11.44
N ASN A 235 -10.24 0.12 10.69
CA ASN A 235 -8.87 -0.16 10.26
C ASN A 235 -8.34 0.90 9.28
N VAL A 236 -9.17 1.37 8.36
CA VAL A 236 -8.81 2.43 7.42
C VAL A 236 -8.66 3.78 8.11
N GLU A 237 -9.59 4.16 8.99
CA GLU A 237 -9.44 5.36 9.82
C GLU A 237 -8.17 5.28 10.68
N TRP A 238 -7.89 4.09 11.20
CA TRP A 238 -6.67 3.85 11.96
C TRP A 238 -5.43 4.12 11.10
N THR A 239 -5.39 3.56 9.90
CA THR A 239 -4.25 3.73 8.99
C THR A 239 -4.07 5.20 8.54
N PHE A 240 -5.14 5.88 8.15
CA PHE A 240 -5.05 7.27 7.68
C PHE A 240 -4.63 8.23 8.78
N LYS A 241 -5.13 8.06 10.01
CA LYS A 241 -4.71 8.88 11.14
C LYS A 241 -3.26 8.59 11.56
N THR A 242 -2.76 7.36 11.37
CA THR A 242 -1.31 7.08 11.48
C THR A 242 -0.50 7.82 10.42
N LEU A 243 -0.97 7.85 9.17
CA LEU A 243 -0.33 8.59 8.08
C LEU A 243 -0.35 10.10 8.31
N GLU A 244 -1.43 10.62 8.90
CA GLU A 244 -1.55 12.03 9.27
C GLU A 244 -0.58 12.41 10.38
N ILE A 245 -0.48 11.62 11.45
CA ILE A 245 0.51 11.82 12.52
C ILE A 245 1.94 11.75 11.97
N SER A 246 2.17 10.92 10.94
CA SER A 246 3.46 10.83 10.24
C SER A 246 3.79 12.08 9.41
N ARG A 247 2.83 12.97 9.17
CA ARG A 247 3.06 14.27 8.52
C ARG A 247 3.40 15.30 9.58
N LEU A 248 4.62 15.80 9.50
CA LEU A 248 5.14 16.84 10.40
C LEU A 248 4.74 18.26 9.99
N THR A 249 4.00 18.39 8.88
CA THR A 249 3.47 19.66 8.43
C THR A 249 2.02 19.76 8.88
N GLN A 250 1.74 20.72 9.76
CA GLN A 250 0.38 21.13 10.10
C GLN A 250 -0.42 21.41 8.83
N LYS A 251 -1.62 20.83 8.72
CA LYS A 251 -2.52 21.00 7.59
C LYS A 251 -3.04 22.44 7.59
N LYS A 252 -2.38 23.33 6.84
CA LYS A 252 -2.76 24.76 6.72
C LYS A 252 -3.66 25.06 5.52
N SER A 253 -4.20 24.05 4.83
CA SER A 253 -4.85 24.23 3.52
C SER A 253 -6.33 23.84 3.53
N LEU A 254 -7.18 24.77 3.08
CA LEU A 254 -8.59 24.57 2.71
C LEU A 254 -8.77 23.72 1.43
N ARG A 255 -7.68 23.41 0.71
CA ARG A 255 -7.73 22.56 -0.49
C ARG A 255 -7.57 21.08 -0.13
N PRO A 256 -8.40 20.18 -0.70
CA PRO A 256 -8.29 18.75 -0.48
C PRO A 256 -6.92 18.26 -0.95
N THR A 257 -6.19 17.60 -0.06
CA THR A 257 -4.89 17.00 -0.38
C THR A 257 -5.11 15.63 -1.03
N LEU A 258 -4.18 15.14 -1.85
CA LEU A 258 -4.24 13.79 -2.44
C LEU A 258 -4.52 12.68 -1.41
N ALA A 259 -4.07 12.82 -0.16
CA ALA A 259 -4.39 11.86 0.89
C ALA A 259 -5.80 12.00 1.48
N ASP A 260 -6.38 13.20 1.46
CA ASP A 260 -7.78 13.39 1.85
C ASP A 260 -8.69 12.73 0.82
N SER A 261 -8.40 12.94 -0.47
CA SER A 261 -9.08 12.23 -1.56
C SER A 261 -8.88 10.72 -1.46
N MET A 262 -7.66 10.25 -1.21
CA MET A 262 -7.38 8.82 -1.01
C MET A 262 -8.15 8.25 0.18
N SER A 263 -8.28 9.00 1.27
CA SER A 263 -9.04 8.61 2.46
C SER A 263 -10.53 8.49 2.15
N ASN A 264 -11.12 9.45 1.45
CA ASN A 264 -12.52 9.38 1.03
C ASN A 264 -12.77 8.23 0.04
N ILE A 265 -11.89 8.03 -0.95
CA ILE A 265 -11.98 6.92 -1.89
C ILE A 265 -11.90 5.58 -1.16
N SER A 266 -11.01 5.45 -0.18
CA SER A 266 -10.90 4.22 0.61
C SER A 266 -12.16 3.92 1.42
N ARG A 267 -12.81 4.94 2.00
CA ARG A 267 -14.11 4.79 2.70
C ARG A 267 -15.19 4.29 1.75
N MET A 268 -15.30 4.91 0.58
CA MET A 268 -16.25 4.49 -0.45
C MET A 268 -15.97 3.06 -0.94
N SER A 269 -14.70 2.69 -1.10
CA SER A 269 -14.30 1.33 -1.47
C SER A 269 -14.69 0.29 -0.43
N ILE A 270 -14.68 0.63 0.86
CA ILE A 270 -15.12 -0.29 1.93
C ILE A 270 -16.63 -0.48 1.86
N VAL A 271 -17.40 0.58 1.66
CA VAL A 271 -18.86 0.49 1.50
C VAL A 271 -19.22 -0.35 0.27
N PHE A 272 -18.46 -0.21 -0.82
CA PHE A 272 -18.62 -1.05 -2.00
C PHE A 272 -18.26 -2.53 -1.74
N MET A 273 -17.13 -2.80 -1.08
CA MET A 273 -16.73 -4.17 -0.73
C MET A 273 -17.70 -4.83 0.26
N MET A 274 -18.27 -4.04 1.17
CA MET A 274 -19.36 -4.45 2.05
C MET A 274 -20.57 -4.92 1.24
N ALA A 275 -21.01 -4.16 0.24
CA ALA A 275 -22.13 -4.55 -0.62
C ALA A 275 -21.90 -5.88 -1.35
N ILE A 276 -20.65 -6.15 -1.77
CA ILE A 276 -20.27 -7.45 -2.32
C ILE A 276 -20.37 -8.55 -1.26
N ALA A 277 -19.94 -8.29 -0.03
CA ALA A 277 -19.97 -9.25 1.07
C ALA A 277 -21.39 -9.70 1.45
N PHE A 278 -22.43 -8.88 1.24
CA PHE A 278 -23.83 -9.29 1.46
C PHE A 278 -24.27 -10.49 0.62
N ASN A 279 -23.65 -10.68 -0.56
CA ASN A 279 -23.95 -11.79 -1.48
C ASN A 279 -22.85 -12.86 -1.48
N ALA A 280 -21.78 -12.62 -0.72
CA ALA A 280 -20.66 -13.54 -0.65
C ALA A 280 -20.99 -14.68 0.34
N PRO A 281 -20.51 -15.90 0.06
CA PRO A 281 -20.59 -17.01 0.99
C PRO A 281 -20.01 -16.65 2.36
N VAL A 282 -20.59 -17.20 3.42
CA VAL A 282 -20.13 -17.00 4.81
C VAL A 282 -18.66 -17.39 4.96
N ALA A 283 -18.19 -18.47 4.33
CA ALA A 283 -16.77 -18.86 4.35
C ALA A 283 -15.82 -17.73 3.89
N LEU A 284 -16.16 -17.10 2.76
CA LEU A 284 -15.37 -16.01 2.19
C LEU A 284 -15.46 -14.74 3.04
N SER A 285 -16.66 -14.42 3.50
CA SER A 285 -16.89 -13.26 4.38
C SER A 285 -16.19 -13.41 5.73
N LEU A 286 -16.13 -14.63 6.28
CA LEU A 286 -15.42 -14.96 7.52
C LEU A 286 -13.89 -14.83 7.36
N PHE A 287 -13.36 -15.24 6.21
CA PHE A 287 -11.96 -14.99 5.86
C PHE A 287 -11.66 -13.49 5.79
N TRP A 288 -12.48 -12.71 5.08
CA TRP A 288 -12.30 -11.27 4.99
C TRP A 288 -12.39 -10.59 6.36
N LEU A 289 -13.36 -11.00 7.19
CA LEU A 289 -13.54 -10.49 8.55
C LEU A 289 -12.32 -10.78 9.41
N SER A 290 -11.86 -12.04 9.42
CA SER A 290 -10.65 -12.46 10.15
C SER A 290 -9.41 -11.69 9.69
N SER A 291 -9.28 -11.45 8.38
CA SER A 291 -8.16 -10.69 7.80
C SER A 291 -8.17 -9.22 8.23
N GLN A 292 -9.35 -8.59 8.29
CA GLN A 292 -9.50 -7.21 8.75
C GLN A 292 -9.29 -7.06 10.24
N LEU A 293 -9.78 -8.02 11.04
CA LEU A 293 -9.54 -8.06 12.47
C LEU A 293 -8.05 -8.20 12.79
N PHE A 294 -7.35 -9.13 12.14
CA PHE A 294 -5.89 -9.26 12.28
C PHE A 294 -5.19 -7.94 11.92
N SER A 295 -5.58 -7.31 10.81
CA SER A 295 -4.98 -6.05 10.35
C SER A 295 -5.17 -4.92 11.37
N LEU A 296 -6.37 -4.82 11.97
CA LEU A 296 -6.65 -3.84 13.02
C LEU A 296 -5.80 -4.09 14.26
N ILE A 297 -5.76 -5.34 14.76
CA ILE A 297 -4.95 -5.74 15.92
C ILE A 297 -3.47 -5.46 15.65
N GLN A 298 -2.96 -5.86 14.48
CA GLN A 298 -1.59 -5.60 14.06
C GLN A 298 -1.29 -4.10 14.06
N ASN A 299 -2.18 -3.27 13.49
CA ASN A 299 -1.96 -1.83 13.40
C ASN A 299 -1.96 -1.15 14.78
N ILE A 300 -2.84 -1.59 15.68
CA ILE A 300 -2.85 -1.13 17.07
C ILE A 300 -1.56 -1.56 17.78
N PHE A 301 -1.19 -2.84 17.67
CA PHE A 301 0.03 -3.38 18.26
C PHE A 301 1.30 -2.65 17.78
N LEU A 302 1.44 -2.45 16.47
CA LEU A 302 2.58 -1.73 15.89
C LEU A 302 2.60 -0.24 16.28
N ASP A 303 1.45 0.38 16.51
CA ASP A 303 1.39 1.75 17.03
C ASP A 303 1.85 1.85 18.48
N ILE A 304 1.49 0.88 19.32
CA ILE A 304 1.89 0.82 20.72
C ILE A 304 3.38 0.50 20.85
N VAL A 305 3.85 -0.54 20.16
CA VAL A 305 5.22 -1.05 20.31
C VAL A 305 6.24 -0.21 19.50
N PHE A 306 5.86 0.26 18.31
CA PHE A 306 6.74 0.97 17.38
C PHE A 306 6.12 2.29 16.89
N PRO A 307 5.98 3.32 17.74
CA PRO A 307 5.40 4.60 17.35
C PRO A 307 6.23 5.32 16.27
N ILE A 308 5.60 5.89 15.24
CA ILE A 308 6.30 6.52 14.09
C ILE A 308 7.01 7.84 14.47
N ASN A 309 6.49 8.59 15.44
CA ASN A 309 7.03 9.89 15.86
C ASN A 309 7.20 9.97 17.38
N TYR A 310 8.26 10.68 17.83
CA TYR A 310 8.55 11.01 19.23
C TYR A 310 7.81 12.27 19.74
N SER A 311 6.93 12.87 18.93
CA SER A 311 6.21 14.13 19.22
C SER A 311 4.90 13.87 19.98
N PRO A 312 4.44 14.76 20.89
CA PRO A 312 3.47 14.45 21.96
C PRO A 312 2.01 14.22 21.52
N VAL A 313 1.72 14.20 20.22
CA VAL A 313 0.37 13.90 19.71
C VAL A 313 0.15 12.38 19.80
N LYS A 314 -0.19 11.93 21.01
CA LYS A 314 -0.50 10.54 21.31
C LYS A 314 -1.95 10.25 20.94
N ARG A 315 -2.18 9.13 20.24
CA ARG A 315 -3.47 8.73 19.66
C ARG A 315 -4.55 8.45 20.71
N ALA A 316 -4.13 7.90 21.85
CA ALA A 316 -4.94 7.70 23.04
C ALA A 316 -4.37 8.60 24.14
N GLY A 317 -5.23 9.37 24.80
CA GLY A 317 -4.86 10.29 25.86
C GLY A 317 -4.37 9.55 27.10
N TYR A 318 -3.11 9.14 27.12
CA TYR A 318 -2.42 8.84 28.37
C TYR A 318 -2.02 10.13 29.06
N SER A 319 -2.10 10.13 30.40
CA SER A 319 -1.75 11.25 31.27
C SER A 319 -0.46 11.93 30.80
N LYS A 320 -0.47 13.27 30.78
CA LYS A 320 0.75 14.06 30.53
C LYS A 320 1.83 13.49 31.44
N SER A 321 2.96 13.04 30.87
CA SER A 321 4.15 12.81 31.68
C SER A 321 4.41 14.11 32.41
N THR A 322 4.29 14.10 33.73
CA THR A 322 4.84 15.17 34.56
C THR A 322 6.28 15.34 34.12
N ALA A 323 6.67 16.58 33.82
CA ALA A 323 8.03 16.88 33.41
C ALA A 323 9.00 16.22 34.41
N HIS A 324 10.01 15.51 33.90
CA HIS A 324 11.12 15.10 34.73
C HIS A 324 11.70 16.36 35.37
N LYS A 325 12.14 16.31 36.65
CA LYS A 325 12.67 17.48 37.36
C LYS A 325 13.81 18.18 36.59
N ASP A 326 14.45 17.48 35.67
CA ASP A 326 15.60 17.92 34.88
C ASP A 326 15.23 18.48 33.49
N ALA A 327 13.94 18.55 33.14
CA ALA A 327 13.49 19.03 31.84
C ALA A 327 13.62 20.57 31.73
N LYS A 328 14.72 21.06 31.16
CA LYS A 328 14.88 22.49 30.81
C LYS A 328 14.09 22.82 29.54
N SER A 329 13.21 23.83 29.63
CA SER A 329 12.57 24.45 28.47
C SER A 329 13.64 25.11 27.58
N ILE A 330 13.68 24.74 26.31
CA ILE A 330 14.60 25.31 25.31
C ILE A 330 13.91 26.43 24.50
N ILE A 331 12.75 26.89 24.93
CA ILE A 331 12.00 27.96 24.27
C ILE A 331 12.15 29.23 25.10
N ASN A 332 13.05 30.09 24.62
CA ASN A 332 13.22 31.51 24.92
C ASN A 332 13.36 31.88 26.41
N ALA A 333 14.59 31.79 26.93
CA ALA A 333 15.06 32.75 27.92
C ALA A 333 15.67 33.93 27.14
N SER A 334 14.80 34.81 26.67
CA SER A 334 15.17 36.16 26.26
C SER A 334 14.43 37.11 27.18
N GLU A 335 15.05 37.41 28.31
CA GLU A 335 14.90 38.64 29.10
C GLU A 335 16.23 38.92 29.79
#